data_AF-A0AA92NZ62-F1
#
_entry.id   AF-A0AA92NZ62-F1
#
_cell.length_a   1.000
_cell.length_b   1.000
_cell.length_c   1.000
_cell.angle_alpha   90.00
_cell.angle_beta   90.00
_cell.angle_gamma   90.00
#
_symmetry.space_group_name_H-M   'P 1'
#
loop_
_entity.id
_entity.type
_entity.pdbx_description
1 polymer ?
#
loop_
_entity_poly.entity_id
_entity_poly.type
_entity_poly.pdbx_seq_one_letter_code
_entity_poly.pdbx_strand_id
1 'polypeptide(L)'
;MRLWVISEEVVTRFGKELGACGIVLSVYQTDSSDEVADGFLLTKETDGKLLQERMQQQGTGPWLTLVYGSDVPYDWANTLHTQYARTGEYEIIRMALFTHERALLGGEPNGRWMRFLCKQLARCSLVTMVCGMREVDEALRQFPRYLAWKERFYIELGASCDEKGISLLQVSRALSMDKRIGQGWLYSSRQDSSLIVRWLEKECRFVLQKANIQRIVLWGEDSLWEHMSSDWLAEKDVAVYTGKDKPIPNKRMTGWTLYDSWQDAVKDADLLVIGNAAGTTIAELPLSELVNGMRQSYVIDAAACFPVQEAQSYFQAYRAIGENTNVWE
;
A
#
# COMPACT_ATOMS: atom_id res chain seq x y z
N MET A 1 -15.92 13.13 19.79
CA MET A 1 -16.48 14.08 18.80
C MET A 1 -17.43 13.30 17.92
N ARG A 2 -18.57 13.88 17.52
CA ARG A 2 -19.53 13.25 16.61
C ARG A 2 -19.69 14.07 15.34
N LEU A 3 -19.53 13.45 14.19
CA LEU A 3 -19.72 14.09 12.90
C LEU A 3 -20.87 13.44 12.13
N TRP A 4 -21.70 14.28 11.55
CA TRP A 4 -22.72 13.85 10.62
C TRP A 4 -22.13 13.53 9.25
N VAL A 5 -22.59 12.44 8.65
CA VAL A 5 -22.26 12.03 7.29
C VAL A 5 -23.51 11.96 6.41
N ILE A 6 -23.30 11.93 5.10
CA ILE A 6 -24.39 11.88 4.13
C ILE A 6 -24.99 10.47 3.94
N SER A 7 -24.26 9.40 4.24
CA SER A 7 -24.72 8.02 4.00
C SER A 7 -24.02 6.98 4.89
N GLU A 8 -24.66 5.82 5.03
CA GLU A 8 -24.10 4.63 5.72
C GLU A 8 -22.83 4.08 5.05
N GLU A 9 -22.66 4.30 3.74
CA GLU A 9 -21.45 3.91 3.00
C GLU A 9 -20.21 4.59 3.60
N VAL A 10 -20.32 5.88 3.95
CA VAL A 10 -19.23 6.65 4.56
C VAL A 10 -18.92 6.11 5.96
N VAL A 11 -19.96 5.76 6.75
CA VAL A 11 -19.79 5.12 8.07
C VAL A 11 -19.05 3.79 7.93
N THR A 12 -19.46 2.96 6.99
CA THR A 12 -18.84 1.64 6.74
C THR A 12 -17.38 1.79 6.31
N ARG A 13 -17.09 2.74 5.42
CA ARG A 13 -15.76 2.94 4.85
C ARG A 13 -14.78 3.55 5.86
N PHE A 14 -15.18 4.57 6.61
CA PHE A 14 -14.26 5.36 7.44
C PHE A 14 -14.51 5.23 8.95
N GLY A 15 -15.62 4.61 9.38
CA GLY A 15 -16.02 4.57 10.79
C GLY A 15 -15.03 3.86 11.70
N LYS A 16 -14.38 2.78 11.23
CA LYS A 16 -13.33 2.10 12.01
C LYS A 16 -12.09 2.97 12.19
N GLU A 17 -11.64 3.60 11.11
CA GLU A 17 -10.43 4.42 11.05
C GLU A 17 -10.60 5.74 11.84
N LEU A 18 -11.68 6.48 11.58
CA LEU A 18 -12.01 7.70 12.32
C LEU A 18 -12.45 7.39 13.76
N GLY A 19 -13.04 6.23 14.01
CA GLY A 19 -13.34 5.72 15.35
C GLY A 19 -12.09 5.54 16.20
N ALA A 20 -11.00 5.02 15.61
CA ALA A 20 -9.69 4.94 16.27
C ALA A 20 -9.12 6.33 16.62
N CYS A 21 -9.53 7.36 15.89
CA CYS A 21 -9.21 8.77 16.14
C CYS A 21 -10.15 9.43 17.18
N GLY A 22 -11.08 8.67 17.78
CA GLY A 22 -12.09 9.20 18.71
C GLY A 22 -13.18 10.04 18.03
N ILE A 23 -13.40 9.83 16.72
CA ILE A 23 -14.41 10.50 15.92
C ILE A 23 -15.51 9.50 15.59
N VAL A 24 -16.72 9.76 16.09
CA VAL A 24 -17.89 8.93 15.85
C VAL A 24 -18.65 9.48 14.67
N LEU A 25 -19.05 8.61 13.74
CA LEU A 25 -19.83 9.00 12.57
C LEU A 25 -21.29 8.57 12.76
N SER A 26 -22.23 9.46 12.44
CA SER A 26 -23.65 9.13 12.38
C SER A 26 -24.27 9.70 11.11
N VAL A 27 -25.20 8.96 10.50
CA VAL A 27 -25.90 9.45 9.32
C VAL A 27 -26.86 10.57 9.73
N TYR A 28 -26.81 11.70 9.03
CA TYR A 28 -27.74 12.79 9.26
C TYR A 28 -29.16 12.37 8.88
N GLN A 29 -30.09 12.48 9.83
CA GLN A 29 -31.53 12.26 9.63
C GLN A 29 -32.27 13.57 9.91
N THR A 30 -33.24 13.92 9.06
CA THR A 30 -34.06 15.13 9.18
C THR A 30 -35.10 15.05 10.29
N ASP A 31 -35.41 13.84 10.77
CA ASP A 31 -36.47 13.61 11.74
C ASP A 31 -35.91 13.58 13.16
N SER A 32 -35.99 14.73 13.84
CA SER A 32 -35.89 14.90 15.31
C SER A 32 -34.91 13.96 16.04
N SER A 33 -33.63 13.93 15.63
CA SER A 33 -32.61 13.25 16.44
C SER A 33 -32.17 14.17 17.58
N ASP A 34 -32.35 13.75 18.83
CA ASP A 34 -31.79 14.39 20.03
C ASP A 34 -30.24 14.35 20.08
N GLU A 35 -29.60 13.76 19.07
CA GLU A 35 -28.15 13.63 18.99
C GLU A 35 -27.51 14.91 18.43
N VAL A 36 -26.94 15.71 19.34
CA VAL A 36 -26.13 16.89 18.98
C VAL A 36 -24.81 16.44 18.35
N ALA A 37 -24.62 16.73 17.06
CA ALA A 37 -23.33 16.58 16.39
C ALA A 37 -22.44 17.82 16.61
N ASP A 38 -21.14 17.62 16.48
CA ASP A 38 -20.13 18.68 16.53
C ASP A 38 -19.91 19.34 15.15
N GLY A 39 -20.38 18.69 14.08
CA GLY A 39 -20.14 19.11 12.72
C GLY A 39 -20.42 18.04 11.67
N PHE A 40 -19.81 18.21 10.50
CA PHE A 40 -20.03 17.37 9.32
C PHE A 40 -18.72 16.80 8.79
N LEU A 41 -18.80 15.61 8.20
CA LEU A 41 -17.70 14.96 7.47
C LEU A 41 -17.99 14.96 5.96
N LEU A 42 -17.04 15.45 5.18
CA LEU A 42 -17.07 15.45 3.71
C LEU A 42 -15.93 14.60 3.17
N THR A 43 -16.22 13.73 2.21
CA THR A 43 -15.26 12.80 1.61
C THR A 43 -15.14 12.94 0.10
N LYS A 44 -16.15 13.52 -0.56
CA LYS A 44 -16.20 13.78 -2.00
C LYS A 44 -17.07 14.99 -2.32
N GLU A 45 -16.91 15.59 -3.50
CA GLU A 45 -17.62 16.82 -3.89
C GLU A 45 -19.14 16.75 -3.78
N THR A 46 -19.74 15.59 -4.06
CA THR A 46 -21.20 15.40 -3.93
C THR A 46 -21.70 15.65 -2.51
N ASP A 47 -20.87 15.38 -1.51
CA ASP A 47 -21.20 15.59 -0.10
C ASP A 47 -21.37 17.09 0.19
N GLY A 48 -20.61 17.95 -0.50
CA GLY A 48 -20.64 19.40 -0.32
C GLY A 48 -21.95 20.06 -0.79
N LYS A 49 -22.62 19.50 -1.81
CA LYS A 49 -23.95 19.99 -2.24
C LYS A 49 -25.02 19.68 -1.21
N LEU A 50 -25.03 18.45 -0.71
CA LEU A 50 -25.91 18.01 0.37
C LEU A 50 -25.65 18.77 1.68
N LEU A 51 -24.40 19.14 1.94
CA LEU A 51 -24.03 19.97 3.07
C LEU A 51 -24.64 21.38 2.95
N GLN A 52 -24.57 22.03 1.77
CA GLN A 52 -25.21 23.33 1.54
C GLN A 52 -26.70 23.33 1.88
N GLU A 53 -27.42 22.30 1.42
CA GLU A 53 -28.85 22.15 1.65
C GLU A 53 -29.20 21.96 3.14
N ARG A 54 -28.36 21.22 3.88
CA ARG A 54 -28.57 20.91 5.31
C ARG A 54 -28.11 22.04 6.24
N MET A 55 -27.04 22.75 5.90
CA MET A 55 -26.54 23.92 6.65
C MET A 55 -27.59 25.04 6.71
N GLN A 56 -28.37 25.23 5.63
CA GLN A 56 -29.45 26.22 5.60
C GLN A 56 -30.58 25.93 6.61
N GLN A 57 -30.68 24.70 7.11
CA GLN A 57 -31.78 24.24 7.97
C GLN A 57 -31.46 24.25 9.48
N GLN A 58 -30.18 24.20 9.87
CA GLN A 58 -29.74 23.94 11.26
C GLN A 58 -29.40 25.20 12.09
N GLY A 59 -29.47 26.41 11.50
CA GLY A 59 -29.20 27.67 12.20
C GLY A 59 -27.71 27.98 12.41
N THR A 60 -27.42 29.03 13.18
CA THR A 60 -26.09 29.62 13.32
C THR A 60 -25.34 29.08 14.55
N GLY A 61 -24.18 28.49 14.34
CA GLY A 61 -23.30 27.97 15.39
C GLY A 61 -21.91 27.66 14.81
N PRO A 62 -20.84 27.60 15.62
CA PRO A 62 -19.50 27.31 15.11
C PRO A 62 -19.40 25.81 14.82
N TRP A 63 -19.74 25.40 13.61
CA TRP A 63 -19.73 24.01 13.18
C TRP A 63 -18.35 23.62 12.63
N LEU A 64 -17.94 22.38 12.91
CA LEU A 64 -16.80 21.77 12.21
C LEU A 64 -17.26 21.24 10.85
N THR A 65 -16.52 21.56 9.79
CA THR A 65 -16.62 20.84 8.52
C THR A 65 -15.29 20.16 8.24
N LEU A 66 -15.24 18.85 8.50
CA LEU A 66 -14.04 18.03 8.30
C LEU A 66 -14.03 17.44 6.88
N VAL A 67 -13.06 17.83 6.07
CA VAL A 67 -12.84 17.27 4.72
C VAL A 67 -11.77 16.16 4.82
N TYR A 68 -12.15 14.92 4.55
CA TYR A 68 -11.35 13.74 4.90
C TYR A 68 -11.08 12.77 3.74
N GLY A 69 -9.91 12.16 3.76
CA GLY A 69 -9.53 11.06 2.85
C GLY A 69 -8.61 11.49 1.70
N SER A 70 -8.11 10.51 0.93
CA SER A 70 -7.24 10.72 -0.24
C SER A 70 -7.99 11.10 -1.51
N ASP A 71 -9.27 10.74 -1.61
CA ASP A 71 -10.08 10.87 -2.83
C ASP A 71 -10.69 12.27 -2.99
N VAL A 72 -10.39 13.17 -2.04
CA VAL A 72 -10.82 14.56 -2.02
C VAL A 72 -10.14 15.30 -3.17
N PRO A 73 -10.90 16.01 -4.04
CA PRO A 73 -10.31 16.79 -5.12
C PRO A 73 -9.37 17.88 -4.61
N TYR A 74 -8.28 18.11 -5.34
CA TYR A 74 -7.26 19.09 -5.00
C TYR A 74 -7.86 20.49 -4.84
N ASP A 75 -7.48 21.22 -3.78
CA ASP A 75 -7.94 22.59 -3.49
C ASP A 75 -9.43 22.71 -3.12
N TRP A 76 -10.16 21.60 -3.01
CA TRP A 76 -11.59 21.65 -2.72
C TRP A 76 -11.88 22.18 -1.31
N ALA A 77 -11.13 21.73 -0.30
CA ALA A 77 -11.30 22.22 1.08
C ALA A 77 -11.06 23.73 1.20
N ASN A 78 -10.08 24.27 0.47
CA ASN A 78 -9.78 25.69 0.46
C ASN A 78 -10.82 26.50 -0.36
N THR A 79 -11.38 25.91 -1.41
CA THR A 79 -12.54 26.48 -2.13
C THR A 79 -13.75 26.58 -1.20
N LEU A 80 -14.07 25.53 -0.46
CA LEU A 80 -15.11 25.55 0.57
C LEU A 80 -14.79 26.62 1.62
N HIS A 81 -13.56 26.69 2.11
CA HIS A 81 -13.16 27.69 3.09
C HIS A 81 -13.43 29.11 2.59
N THR A 82 -13.05 29.42 1.36
CA THR A 82 -13.30 30.73 0.75
C THR A 82 -14.79 31.02 0.59
N GLN A 83 -15.59 30.01 0.25
CA GLN A 83 -17.05 30.15 0.09
C GLN A 83 -17.74 30.48 1.42
N TYR A 84 -17.33 29.85 2.52
CA TYR A 84 -17.97 30.00 3.83
C TYR A 84 -17.25 30.96 4.79
N ALA A 85 -16.06 31.46 4.44
CA ALA A 85 -15.31 32.41 5.26
C ALA A 85 -16.14 33.66 5.64
N ARG A 86 -17.09 34.05 4.79
CA ARG A 86 -17.96 35.22 5.00
C ARG A 86 -19.03 35.00 6.08
N THR A 87 -19.39 33.76 6.40
CA THR A 87 -20.43 33.49 7.41
C THR A 87 -19.84 33.40 8.82
N GLY A 88 -18.56 33.03 8.97
CA GLY A 88 -17.91 32.88 10.29
C GLY A 88 -18.48 31.74 11.15
N GLU A 89 -19.44 31.00 10.61
CA GLU A 89 -20.17 29.92 11.28
C GLU A 89 -19.48 28.57 11.12
N TYR A 90 -18.55 28.43 10.17
CA TYR A 90 -17.97 27.13 9.84
C TYR A 90 -16.45 27.18 9.87
N GLU A 91 -15.88 26.26 10.63
CA GLU A 91 -14.45 25.98 10.59
C GLU A 91 -14.20 24.78 9.70
N ILE A 92 -13.67 25.04 8.51
CA ILE A 92 -13.33 23.98 7.56
C ILE A 92 -11.92 23.50 7.86
N ILE A 93 -11.76 22.18 7.97
CA ILE A 93 -10.48 21.54 8.25
C ILE A 93 -10.28 20.40 7.26
N ARG A 94 -9.15 20.42 6.56
CA ARG A 94 -8.70 19.34 5.70
C ARG A 94 -7.90 18.34 6.53
N MET A 95 -8.36 17.11 6.68
CA MET A 95 -7.66 16.09 7.46
C MET A 95 -7.31 14.87 6.61
N ALA A 96 -6.12 14.32 6.83
CA ALA A 96 -5.77 12.99 6.33
C ALA A 96 -4.85 12.27 7.31
N LEU A 97 -5.04 10.96 7.45
CA LEU A 97 -4.05 10.09 8.07
C LEU A 97 -2.93 9.87 7.06
N PHE A 98 -1.73 10.32 7.42
CA PHE A 98 -0.56 10.30 6.53
C PHE A 98 0.29 9.06 6.75
N THR A 99 0.40 8.64 8.00
CA THR A 99 0.90 7.31 8.38
C THR A 99 0.02 6.77 9.50
N HIS A 100 0.25 5.53 9.96
CA HIS A 100 -0.53 4.93 11.04
C HIS A 100 -0.48 5.74 12.35
N GLU A 101 0.56 6.55 12.54
CA GLU A 101 0.78 7.33 13.76
C GLU A 101 0.73 8.84 13.53
N ARG A 102 0.46 9.30 12.29
CA ARG A 102 0.57 10.72 11.92
C ARG A 102 -0.63 11.19 11.13
N ALA A 103 -1.14 12.36 11.51
CA ALA A 103 -2.22 13.03 10.80
C ALA A 103 -1.78 14.43 10.32
N LEU A 104 -2.25 14.81 9.14
CA LEU A 104 -2.15 16.17 8.62
C LEU A 104 -3.46 16.90 8.86
N LEU A 105 -3.38 18.13 9.36
CA LEU A 105 -4.52 19.01 9.60
C LEU A 105 -4.30 20.35 8.90
N GLY A 106 -5.04 20.56 7.83
CA GLY A 106 -5.05 21.76 7.01
C GLY A 106 -6.14 22.73 7.45
N GLY A 107 -5.80 23.96 7.83
CA GLY A 107 -6.78 24.97 8.21
C GLY A 107 -6.19 26.10 9.03
N GLU A 108 -7.04 26.90 9.68
CA GLU A 108 -6.60 28.00 10.54
C GLU A 108 -5.99 27.46 11.85
N PRO A 109 -4.69 27.70 12.14
CA PRO A 109 -4.03 27.14 13.32
C PRO A 109 -4.66 27.56 14.65
N ASN A 110 -5.26 28.76 14.70
CA ASN A 110 -5.91 29.29 15.89
C ASN A 110 -7.41 28.97 15.99
N GLY A 111 -7.94 28.20 15.05
CA GLY A 111 -9.33 27.78 15.03
C GLY A 111 -9.72 26.95 16.27
N ARG A 112 -10.98 27.06 16.67
CA ARG A 112 -11.53 26.37 17.84
C ARG A 112 -11.49 24.86 17.61
N TRP A 113 -11.98 24.42 16.46
CA TRP A 113 -12.05 23.01 16.09
C TRP A 113 -10.69 22.44 15.76
N MET A 114 -9.77 23.21 15.18
CA MET A 114 -8.39 22.81 14.95
C MET A 114 -7.71 22.42 16.27
N ARG A 115 -7.81 23.29 17.28
CA ARG A 115 -7.26 23.02 18.62
C ARG A 115 -7.94 21.83 19.29
N PHE A 116 -9.25 21.67 19.10
CA PHE A 116 -9.99 20.53 19.64
C PHE A 116 -9.55 19.22 18.99
N LEU A 117 -9.47 19.17 17.65
CA LEU A 117 -9.01 18.02 16.88
C LEU A 117 -7.58 17.63 17.26
N CYS A 118 -6.66 18.60 17.36
CA CYS A 118 -5.29 18.31 17.79
C CYS A 118 -5.26 17.60 19.16
N LYS A 119 -6.05 18.07 20.13
CA LYS A 119 -6.15 17.44 21.46
C LYS A 119 -6.78 16.06 21.39
N GLN A 120 -7.82 15.89 20.57
CA GLN A 120 -8.51 14.62 20.38
C GLN A 120 -7.57 13.57 19.77
N LEU A 121 -6.88 13.92 18.68
CA LEU A 121 -5.93 13.02 18.00
C LEU A 121 -4.72 12.69 18.88
N ALA A 122 -4.21 13.65 19.66
CA ALA A 122 -3.14 13.39 20.62
C ALA A 122 -3.54 12.38 21.71
N ARG A 123 -4.82 12.37 22.15
CA ARG A 123 -5.34 11.34 23.08
C ARG A 123 -5.39 9.95 22.46
N CYS A 124 -5.44 9.86 21.14
CA CYS A 124 -5.36 8.63 20.37
C CYS A 124 -3.94 8.30 19.90
N SER A 125 -2.91 8.91 20.52
CA SER A 125 -1.49 8.71 20.19
C SER A 125 -1.09 9.08 18.75
N LEU A 126 -1.87 9.93 18.08
CA LEU A 126 -1.53 10.45 16.76
C LEU A 126 -0.75 11.76 16.87
N VAL A 127 0.40 11.82 16.20
CA VAL A 127 1.17 13.05 16.04
C VAL A 127 0.57 13.88 14.92
N THR A 128 0.11 15.09 15.22
CA THR A 128 -0.51 15.97 14.25
C THR A 128 0.48 17.00 13.70
N MET A 129 0.44 17.24 12.40
CA MET A 129 1.08 18.40 11.76
C MET A 129 -0.01 19.35 11.28
N VAL A 130 -0.03 20.55 11.83
CA VAL A 130 -0.94 21.62 11.40
C VAL A 130 -0.29 22.40 10.27
N CYS A 131 -0.98 22.56 9.15
CA CYS A 131 -0.53 23.25 7.95
C CYS A 131 -1.71 23.92 7.21
N GLY A 132 -1.47 24.47 6.03
CA GLY A 132 -2.49 24.94 5.11
C GLY A 132 -3.22 23.79 4.42
N MET A 133 -4.47 24.01 4.01
CA MET A 133 -5.30 22.98 3.35
C MET A 133 -4.66 22.45 2.06
N ARG A 134 -4.10 23.34 1.24
CA ARG A 134 -3.38 22.97 0.01
C ARG A 134 -2.12 22.17 0.27
N GLU A 135 -1.46 22.38 1.42
CA GLU A 135 -0.27 21.62 1.79
C GLU A 135 -0.63 20.17 2.16
N VAL A 136 -1.79 19.93 2.76
CA VAL A 136 -2.31 18.56 2.96
C VAL A 136 -2.51 17.87 1.61
N ASP A 137 -3.20 18.53 0.67
CA ASP A 137 -3.47 17.95 -0.65
C ASP A 137 -2.17 17.69 -1.43
N GLU A 138 -1.22 18.62 -1.38
CA GLU A 138 0.08 18.46 -2.02
C GLU A 138 0.90 17.33 -1.39
N ALA A 139 0.90 17.20 -0.06
CA ALA A 139 1.57 16.10 0.63
C ALA A 139 0.99 14.73 0.20
N LEU A 140 -0.34 14.60 0.16
CA LEU A 140 -1.01 13.36 -0.28
C LEU A 140 -0.72 13.03 -1.74
N ARG A 141 -0.60 14.05 -2.60
CA ARG A 141 -0.29 13.88 -4.02
C ARG A 141 1.16 13.49 -4.27
N GLN A 142 2.09 14.09 -3.52
CA GLN A 142 3.53 13.91 -3.74
C GLN A 142 4.08 12.67 -3.02
N PHE A 143 3.49 12.26 -1.91
CA PHE A 143 4.03 11.15 -1.14
C PHE A 143 4.10 9.83 -1.93
N PRO A 144 3.04 9.37 -2.64
CA PRO A 144 3.14 8.18 -3.49
C PRO A 144 4.18 8.32 -4.61
N ARG A 145 4.33 9.52 -5.19
CA ARG A 145 5.34 9.80 -6.23
C ARG A 145 6.76 9.72 -5.70
N TYR A 146 6.99 10.25 -4.51
CA TYR A 146 8.27 10.16 -3.83
C TYR A 146 8.64 8.71 -3.51
N LEU A 147 7.67 7.91 -3.05
CA LEU A 147 7.87 6.47 -2.82
C LEU A 147 8.19 5.73 -4.12
N ALA A 148 7.46 6.00 -5.21
CA ALA A 148 7.73 5.42 -6.53
C ALA A 148 9.14 5.80 -7.06
N TRP A 149 9.59 7.03 -6.81
CA TRP A 149 10.94 7.44 -7.16
C TRP A 149 12.01 6.70 -6.36
N LYS A 150 11.81 6.50 -5.05
CA LYS A 150 12.71 5.68 -4.21
C LYS A 150 12.79 4.23 -4.71
N GLU A 151 11.65 3.65 -5.08
CA GLU A 151 11.59 2.29 -5.64
C GLU A 151 12.37 2.20 -6.96
N ARG A 152 12.13 3.13 -7.88
CA ARG A 152 12.87 3.19 -9.16
C ARG A 152 14.38 3.30 -8.94
N PHE A 153 14.81 4.20 -8.05
CA PHE A 153 16.23 4.34 -7.71
C PHE A 153 16.83 3.01 -7.21
N TYR A 154 16.09 2.27 -6.36
CA TYR A 154 16.55 0.99 -5.85
C TYR A 154 16.71 -0.06 -6.95
N ILE A 155 15.78 -0.13 -7.91
CA ILE A 155 15.87 -1.05 -9.05
C ILE A 155 17.04 -0.69 -9.98
N GLU A 156 17.23 0.59 -10.29
CA GLU A 156 18.36 1.07 -11.10
C GLU A 156 19.70 0.79 -10.40
N LEU A 157 19.77 0.98 -9.09
CA LEU A 157 20.93 0.59 -8.28
C LEU A 157 21.17 -0.92 -8.34
N GLY A 158 20.12 -1.73 -8.25
CA GLY A 158 20.18 -3.18 -8.37
C GLY A 158 20.77 -3.66 -9.70
N ALA A 159 20.32 -3.06 -10.82
CA ALA A 159 20.90 -3.36 -12.13
C ALA A 159 22.41 -3.02 -12.19
N SER A 160 22.82 -1.88 -11.62
CA SER A 160 24.26 -1.55 -11.58
C SER A 160 25.07 -2.47 -10.67
N CYS A 161 24.48 -2.89 -9.55
CA CYS A 161 25.06 -3.88 -8.63
C CYS A 161 25.25 -5.23 -9.33
N ASP A 162 24.23 -5.70 -10.07
CA ASP A 162 24.28 -6.92 -10.87
C ASP A 162 25.43 -6.87 -11.90
N GLU A 163 25.49 -5.82 -12.72
CA GLU A 163 26.54 -5.66 -13.75
C GLU A 163 27.96 -5.68 -13.17
N LYS A 164 28.12 -5.21 -11.93
CA LYS A 164 29.42 -5.09 -11.26
C LYS A 164 29.74 -6.26 -10.33
N GLY A 165 28.85 -7.23 -10.16
CA GLY A 165 29.03 -8.31 -9.20
C GLY A 165 29.06 -7.84 -7.74
N ILE A 166 28.31 -6.79 -7.42
CA ILE A 166 28.23 -6.20 -6.08
C ILE A 166 26.86 -6.54 -5.48
N SER A 167 26.80 -6.85 -4.17
CA SER A 167 25.54 -7.10 -3.47
C SER A 167 24.74 -5.80 -3.28
N LEU A 168 23.55 -5.73 -3.87
CA LEU A 168 22.58 -4.65 -3.63
C LEU A 168 22.18 -4.58 -2.15
N LEU A 169 22.06 -5.72 -1.48
CA LEU A 169 21.71 -5.75 -0.05
C LEU A 169 22.75 -5.04 0.81
N GLN A 170 24.04 -5.23 0.54
CA GLN A 170 25.11 -4.55 1.28
C GLN A 170 25.17 -3.05 0.97
N VAL A 171 25.03 -2.67 -0.30
CA VAL A 171 25.04 -1.26 -0.72
C VAL A 171 23.86 -0.51 -0.11
N SER A 172 22.66 -1.07 -0.19
CA SER A 172 21.46 -0.46 0.40
C SER A 172 21.56 -0.34 1.92
N ARG A 173 22.11 -1.34 2.62
CA ARG A 173 22.39 -1.25 4.07
C ARG A 173 23.37 -0.12 4.38
N ALA A 174 24.47 -0.03 3.64
CA ALA A 174 25.46 1.04 3.83
C ALA A 174 24.85 2.43 3.61
N LEU A 175 24.05 2.62 2.57
CA LEU A 175 23.34 3.89 2.35
C LEU A 175 22.32 4.17 3.47
N SER A 176 21.64 3.14 3.99
CA SER A 176 20.69 3.27 5.12
C SER A 176 21.33 3.73 6.42
N MET A 177 22.66 3.60 6.56
CA MET A 177 23.38 4.12 7.73
C MET A 177 23.30 5.66 7.79
N ASP A 178 23.06 6.32 6.66
CA ASP A 178 22.75 7.75 6.63
C ASP A 178 21.29 7.99 7.02
N LYS A 179 21.09 8.66 8.16
CA LYS A 179 19.78 8.96 8.74
C LYS A 179 18.87 9.78 7.81
N ARG A 180 19.42 10.54 6.86
CA ARG A 180 18.64 11.34 5.91
C ARG A 180 17.94 10.47 4.87
N ILE A 181 18.47 9.29 4.62
CA ILE A 181 17.89 8.32 3.70
C ILE A 181 16.94 7.38 4.45
N GLY A 182 17.34 6.99 5.66
CA GLY A 182 16.55 6.15 6.55
C GLY A 182 16.71 4.66 6.30
N GLN A 183 16.17 3.87 7.23
CA GLN A 183 16.08 2.41 7.12
C GLN A 183 14.77 2.07 6.41
N GLY A 184 14.83 1.26 5.35
CA GLY A 184 13.65 0.92 4.52
C GLY A 184 13.71 1.55 3.13
N TRP A 185 14.45 0.90 2.24
CA TRP A 185 14.49 1.23 0.81
C TRP A 185 13.35 0.59 0.05
N LEU A 186 12.97 -0.61 0.48
CA LEU A 186 11.82 -1.36 0.01
C LEU A 186 10.74 -1.28 1.08
N TYR A 187 9.71 -0.47 0.85
CA TYR A 187 8.46 -0.64 1.58
C TYR A 187 7.88 -2.00 1.18
N SER A 188 7.36 -2.76 2.14
CA SER A 188 6.73 -4.06 1.87
C SER A 188 5.46 -3.93 1.00
N SER A 189 4.83 -2.76 1.00
CA SER A 189 3.68 -2.43 0.15
C SER A 189 4.11 -1.65 -1.09
N ARG A 190 4.75 -2.34 -2.05
CA ARG A 190 5.05 -1.79 -3.39
C ARG A 190 3.72 -1.42 -4.08
N GLN A 191 3.55 -0.17 -4.48
CA GLN A 191 2.33 0.27 -5.18
C GLN A 191 2.46 0.17 -6.70
N ASP A 192 3.67 0.26 -7.25
CA ASP A 192 3.93 0.10 -8.69
C ASP A 192 4.81 -1.13 -8.95
N SER A 193 4.14 -2.25 -9.18
CA SER A 193 4.76 -3.53 -9.47
C SER A 193 5.43 -3.63 -10.85
N SER A 194 5.30 -2.62 -11.72
CA SER A 194 5.70 -2.74 -13.14
C SER A 194 7.18 -3.01 -13.35
N LEU A 195 8.06 -2.41 -12.54
CA LEU A 195 9.50 -2.62 -12.63
C LEU A 195 9.90 -4.04 -12.21
N ILE A 196 9.26 -4.55 -11.16
CA ILE A 196 9.48 -5.91 -10.66
C ILE A 196 8.96 -6.95 -11.66
N VAL A 197 7.76 -6.74 -12.19
CA VAL A 197 7.18 -7.60 -13.23
C VAL A 197 8.11 -7.69 -14.44
N ARG A 198 8.62 -6.55 -14.92
CA ARG A 198 9.59 -6.54 -16.04
C ARG A 198 10.87 -7.31 -15.74
N TRP A 199 11.40 -7.18 -14.52
CA TRP A 199 12.58 -7.93 -14.11
C TRP A 199 12.30 -9.43 -14.04
N LEU A 200 11.19 -9.83 -13.43
CA LEU A 200 10.75 -11.23 -13.33
C LEU A 200 10.55 -11.84 -14.72
N GLU A 201 9.82 -11.18 -15.62
CA GLU A 201 9.60 -11.67 -16.99
C GLU A 201 10.92 -11.88 -17.74
N LYS A 202 11.88 -10.96 -17.57
CA LYS A 202 13.21 -11.07 -18.17
C LYS A 202 13.95 -12.32 -17.66
N GLU A 203 14.08 -12.46 -16.33
CA GLU A 203 14.82 -13.58 -15.74
C GLU A 203 14.13 -14.92 -15.99
N CYS A 204 12.80 -14.99 -15.88
CA CYS A 204 12.03 -16.20 -16.18
C CYS A 204 12.25 -16.65 -17.62
N ARG A 205 12.20 -15.74 -18.60
CA ARG A 205 12.47 -16.08 -20.01
C ARG A 205 13.88 -16.66 -20.21
N PHE A 206 14.89 -16.15 -19.50
CA PHE A 206 16.23 -16.72 -19.57
C PHE A 206 16.28 -18.14 -19.03
N VAL A 207 15.66 -18.41 -17.88
CA VAL A 207 15.60 -19.77 -17.31
C VAL A 207 14.87 -20.73 -18.24
N LEU A 208 13.72 -20.31 -18.79
CA LEU A 208 12.94 -21.14 -19.71
C LEU A 208 13.68 -21.50 -21.01
N GLN A 209 14.64 -20.68 -21.44
CA GLN A 209 15.49 -20.97 -22.60
C GLN A 209 16.60 -21.98 -22.30
N LYS A 210 17.03 -22.08 -21.03
CA LYS A 210 18.19 -22.88 -20.61
C LYS A 210 17.84 -24.17 -19.88
N ALA A 211 16.66 -24.24 -19.26
CA ALA A 211 16.20 -25.38 -18.49
C ALA A 211 14.85 -25.91 -18.98
N ASN A 212 14.64 -27.22 -18.86
CA ASN A 212 13.34 -27.85 -19.17
C ASN A 212 12.39 -27.69 -17.99
N ILE A 213 11.77 -26.52 -17.91
CA ILE A 213 10.78 -26.15 -16.90
C ILE A 213 9.38 -26.51 -17.39
N GLN A 214 8.61 -27.26 -16.60
CA GLN A 214 7.23 -27.66 -16.89
C GLN A 214 6.25 -27.12 -15.84
N ARG A 215 6.61 -27.21 -14.55
CA ARG A 215 5.78 -26.73 -13.44
C ARG A 215 6.41 -25.51 -12.77
N ILE A 216 5.65 -24.42 -12.72
CA ILE A 216 6.08 -23.11 -12.21
C ILE A 216 5.20 -22.72 -11.04
N VAL A 217 5.83 -22.25 -9.96
CA VAL A 217 5.14 -21.74 -8.77
C VAL A 217 5.31 -20.23 -8.71
N LEU A 218 4.21 -19.51 -8.67
CA LEU A 218 4.17 -18.07 -8.46
C LEU A 218 3.83 -17.80 -6.98
N TRP A 219 4.75 -17.16 -6.27
CA TRP A 219 4.61 -16.85 -4.85
C TRP A 219 4.52 -15.34 -4.62
N GLY A 220 3.35 -14.86 -4.23
CA GLY A 220 3.09 -13.43 -4.02
C GLY A 220 1.63 -13.05 -4.25
N GLU A 221 1.31 -11.78 -4.04
CA GLU A 221 -0.06 -11.26 -4.15
C GLU A 221 -0.63 -11.33 -5.58
N ASP A 222 -1.94 -11.61 -5.71
CA ASP A 222 -2.64 -11.70 -7.01
C ASP A 222 -2.47 -10.43 -7.87
N SER A 223 -2.53 -9.26 -7.23
CA SER A 223 -2.36 -7.97 -7.89
C SER A 223 -1.02 -7.85 -8.61
N LEU A 224 0.04 -8.53 -8.16
CA LEU A 224 1.32 -8.56 -8.85
C LEU A 224 1.20 -9.31 -10.19
N TRP A 225 0.58 -10.49 -10.14
CA TRP A 225 0.50 -11.40 -11.29
C TRP A 225 -0.49 -10.92 -12.35
N GLU A 226 -1.54 -10.19 -11.96
CA GLU A 226 -2.48 -9.55 -12.91
C GLU A 226 -1.80 -8.56 -13.86
N HIS A 227 -0.67 -7.97 -13.47
CA HIS A 227 0.08 -7.02 -14.31
C HIS A 227 1.11 -7.69 -15.22
N MET A 228 1.32 -9.00 -15.09
CA MET A 228 2.31 -9.76 -15.84
C MET A 228 1.69 -10.39 -17.09
N SER A 229 2.42 -10.40 -18.21
CA SER A 229 1.99 -11.14 -19.39
C SER A 229 1.97 -12.64 -19.09
N SER A 230 0.90 -13.33 -19.45
CA SER A 230 0.79 -14.78 -19.32
C SER A 230 1.46 -15.55 -20.47
N ASP A 231 1.95 -14.87 -21.51
CA ASP A 231 2.40 -15.52 -22.75
C ASP A 231 3.62 -16.45 -22.52
N TRP A 232 4.51 -16.07 -21.60
CA TRP A 232 5.69 -16.86 -21.27
C TRP A 232 5.37 -18.08 -20.37
N LEU A 233 4.15 -18.12 -19.81
CA LEU A 233 3.62 -19.23 -19.03
C LEU A 233 2.75 -20.19 -19.86
N ALA A 234 2.60 -19.92 -21.17
CA ALA A 234 1.83 -20.77 -22.04
C ALA A 234 2.35 -22.22 -21.99
N GLU A 235 1.42 -23.18 -21.94
CA GLU A 235 1.70 -24.62 -21.90
C GLU A 235 2.44 -25.09 -20.63
N LYS A 236 2.57 -24.24 -19.60
CA LYS A 236 3.13 -24.60 -18.30
C LYS A 236 2.04 -24.94 -17.30
N ASP A 237 2.37 -25.83 -16.37
CA ASP A 237 1.57 -26.08 -15.18
C ASP A 237 1.90 -24.99 -14.15
N VAL A 238 0.97 -24.06 -13.92
CA VAL A 238 1.20 -22.90 -13.06
C VAL A 238 0.43 -23.07 -11.76
N ALA A 239 1.17 -23.13 -10.66
CA ALA A 239 0.66 -23.09 -9.30
C ALA A 239 0.85 -21.68 -8.73
N VAL A 240 -0.15 -21.17 -8.01
CA VAL A 240 -0.10 -19.86 -7.36
C VAL A 240 -0.30 -20.04 -5.86
N TYR A 241 0.50 -19.31 -5.07
CA TYR A 241 0.36 -19.22 -3.62
C TYR A 241 0.48 -17.76 -3.16
N THR A 242 -0.55 -17.27 -2.47
CA THR A 242 -0.69 -15.85 -2.08
C THR A 242 -0.53 -15.61 -0.57
N GLY A 243 -0.24 -16.66 0.21
CA GLY A 243 -0.15 -16.62 1.68
C GLY A 243 -1.41 -17.11 2.40
N LYS A 244 -1.32 -17.27 3.72
CA LYS A 244 -2.45 -17.74 4.55
C LYS A 244 -3.61 -16.73 4.55
N ASP A 245 -4.84 -17.24 4.56
CA ASP A 245 -6.09 -16.53 4.85
C ASP A 245 -6.56 -15.46 3.85
N LYS A 246 -6.05 -15.41 2.61
CA LYS A 246 -6.64 -14.57 1.56
C LYS A 246 -7.74 -15.35 0.82
N PRO A 247 -8.99 -14.84 0.75
CA PRO A 247 -10.05 -15.50 0.01
C PRO A 247 -9.67 -15.57 -1.48
N ILE A 248 -9.90 -16.73 -2.08
CA ILE A 248 -9.67 -16.99 -3.51
C ILE A 248 -10.41 -15.91 -4.32
N PRO A 249 -9.72 -15.10 -5.15
CA PRO A 249 -10.40 -14.11 -5.97
C PRO A 249 -11.39 -14.80 -6.91
N ASN A 250 -12.61 -14.25 -7.01
CA ASN A 250 -13.64 -14.76 -7.93
C ASN A 250 -13.22 -14.69 -9.41
N LYS A 251 -12.18 -13.89 -9.72
CA LYS A 251 -11.57 -13.78 -11.03
C LYS A 251 -10.51 -14.88 -11.17
N ARG A 252 -10.90 -16.03 -11.71
CA ARG A 252 -9.93 -17.07 -12.07
C ARG A 252 -9.08 -16.57 -13.24
N MET A 253 -7.77 -16.42 -13.02
CA MET A 253 -6.81 -16.37 -14.11
C MET A 253 -6.87 -17.74 -14.79
N THR A 254 -7.32 -17.77 -16.05
CA THR A 254 -7.66 -19.01 -16.75
C THR A 254 -6.43 -19.90 -16.89
N GLY A 255 -6.46 -21.09 -16.29
CA GLY A 255 -5.42 -22.12 -16.42
C GLY A 255 -4.43 -22.22 -15.26
N TRP A 256 -4.48 -21.32 -14.26
CA TRP A 256 -3.61 -21.40 -13.09
C TRP A 256 -4.33 -22.05 -11.90
N THR A 257 -3.60 -22.84 -11.12
CA THR A 257 -4.13 -23.52 -9.94
C THR A 257 -3.71 -22.78 -8.67
N LEU A 258 -4.67 -22.26 -7.93
CA LEU A 258 -4.42 -21.65 -6.63
C LEU A 258 -4.39 -22.72 -5.54
N TYR A 259 -3.42 -22.62 -4.64
CA TYR A 259 -3.23 -23.54 -3.51
C TYR A 259 -3.33 -22.80 -2.17
N ASP A 260 -3.97 -23.43 -1.18
CA ASP A 260 -4.09 -22.91 0.18
C ASP A 260 -2.87 -23.25 1.06
N SER A 261 -2.03 -24.17 0.58
CA SER A 261 -0.87 -24.73 1.26
C SER A 261 0.35 -24.56 0.37
N TRP A 262 1.43 -24.02 0.94
CA TRP A 262 2.64 -23.79 0.17
C TRP A 262 3.32 -25.11 -0.21
N GLN A 263 3.22 -26.14 0.64
CA GLN A 263 3.79 -27.45 0.38
C GLN A 263 3.18 -28.08 -0.87
N ASP A 264 1.87 -27.93 -1.04
CA ASP A 264 1.16 -28.44 -2.21
C ASP A 264 1.44 -27.62 -3.46
N ALA A 265 1.62 -26.30 -3.31
CA ALA A 265 2.03 -25.43 -4.41
C ALA A 265 3.41 -25.84 -4.96
N VAL A 266 4.41 -25.97 -4.09
CA VAL A 266 5.81 -26.25 -4.49
C VAL A 266 6.08 -27.69 -4.87
N LYS A 267 5.16 -28.60 -4.55
CA LYS A 267 5.30 -30.02 -4.86
C LYS A 267 5.58 -30.24 -6.36
N ASP A 268 6.66 -30.97 -6.63
CA ASP A 268 7.11 -31.33 -7.98
C ASP A 268 7.39 -30.12 -8.90
N ALA A 269 7.55 -28.92 -8.33
CA ALA A 269 7.84 -27.71 -9.09
C ALA A 269 9.25 -27.75 -9.68
N ASP A 270 9.42 -27.13 -10.85
CA ASP A 270 10.73 -26.93 -11.46
C ASP A 270 11.29 -25.52 -11.23
N LEU A 271 10.40 -24.54 -11.06
CA LEU A 271 10.76 -23.13 -10.90
C LEU A 271 9.86 -22.49 -9.85
N LEU A 272 10.47 -21.88 -8.85
CA LEU A 272 9.80 -21.00 -7.88
C LEU A 272 10.10 -19.54 -8.23
N VAL A 273 9.04 -18.75 -8.43
CA VAL A 273 9.10 -17.33 -8.73
C VAL A 273 8.51 -16.54 -7.56
N ILE A 274 9.36 -15.80 -6.86
CA ILE A 274 8.98 -15.02 -5.67
C ILE A 274 8.86 -13.56 -6.08
N GLY A 275 7.63 -13.06 -6.06
CA GLY A 275 7.32 -11.70 -6.48
C GLY A 275 7.42 -10.67 -5.35
N ASN A 276 6.86 -11.02 -4.20
CA ASN A 276 6.96 -10.25 -2.97
C ASN A 276 6.90 -11.19 -1.75
N ALA A 277 7.37 -10.71 -0.60
CA ALA A 277 7.30 -11.43 0.67
C ALA A 277 6.16 -10.93 1.59
N ALA A 278 5.48 -9.84 1.20
CA ALA A 278 4.53 -9.15 2.06
C ALA A 278 3.34 -10.06 2.42
N GLY A 279 3.08 -10.24 3.72
CA GLY A 279 1.99 -11.09 4.20
C GLY A 279 2.22 -12.59 3.99
N THR A 280 3.45 -13.02 3.71
CA THR A 280 3.81 -14.43 3.52
C THR A 280 4.95 -14.83 4.46
N THR A 281 5.13 -16.14 4.70
CA THR A 281 6.18 -16.68 5.56
C THR A 281 7.41 -17.15 4.79
N ILE A 282 7.55 -16.82 3.49
CA ILE A 282 8.57 -17.43 2.63
C ILE A 282 10.00 -17.23 3.13
N ALA A 283 10.33 -16.03 3.62
CA ALA A 283 11.65 -15.71 4.14
C ALA A 283 12.00 -16.46 5.45
N GLU A 284 11.01 -17.08 6.09
CA GLU A 284 11.15 -17.85 7.33
C GLU A 284 11.16 -19.37 7.08
N LEU A 285 10.92 -19.81 5.85
CA LEU A 285 10.85 -21.23 5.52
C LEU A 285 12.24 -21.87 5.53
N PRO A 286 12.37 -23.10 6.07
CA PRO A 286 13.61 -23.87 5.93
C PRO A 286 13.89 -24.17 4.46
N LEU A 287 15.04 -23.73 3.95
CA LEU A 287 15.44 -23.97 2.55
C LEU A 287 15.47 -25.46 2.19
N SER A 288 15.85 -26.32 3.14
CA SER A 288 15.84 -27.77 2.95
C SER A 288 14.44 -28.32 2.65
N GLU A 289 13.39 -27.78 3.28
CA GLU A 289 12.02 -28.24 3.03
C GLU A 289 11.53 -27.77 1.66
N LEU A 290 11.85 -26.52 1.29
CA LEU A 290 11.53 -25.99 -0.04
C LEU A 290 12.20 -26.83 -1.14
N VAL A 291 13.50 -27.08 -1.04
CA VAL A 291 14.24 -27.87 -2.04
C VAL A 291 13.71 -29.29 -2.14
N ASN A 292 13.42 -29.95 -1.01
CA ASN A 292 12.92 -31.32 -1.01
C ASN A 292 11.52 -31.47 -1.63
N GLY A 293 10.71 -30.40 -1.61
CA GLY A 293 9.40 -30.38 -2.26
C GLY A 293 9.46 -30.21 -3.77
N MET A 294 10.55 -29.62 -4.28
CA MET A 294 10.72 -29.29 -5.70
C MET A 294 11.37 -30.44 -6.47
N ARG A 295 10.98 -30.60 -7.75
CA ARG A 295 11.62 -31.54 -8.67
C ARG A 295 12.93 -30.96 -9.22
N GLN A 296 12.91 -29.70 -9.62
CA GLN A 296 14.09 -28.93 -9.95
C GLN A 296 14.05 -27.67 -9.10
N SER A 297 15.14 -27.35 -8.42
CA SER A 297 15.13 -26.30 -7.41
C SER A 297 15.68 -24.98 -7.97
N TYR A 298 15.10 -24.54 -9.10
CA TYR A 298 15.37 -23.23 -9.68
C TYR A 298 14.53 -22.16 -8.98
N VAL A 299 15.15 -21.04 -8.61
CA VAL A 299 14.48 -19.96 -7.89
C VAL A 299 14.83 -18.60 -8.47
N ILE A 300 13.80 -17.79 -8.72
CA ILE A 300 13.89 -16.38 -9.07
C ILE A 300 13.23 -15.57 -7.95
N ASP A 301 13.98 -14.69 -7.31
CA ASP A 301 13.59 -13.98 -6.10
C ASP A 301 13.67 -12.45 -6.25
N ALA A 302 12.53 -11.81 -6.52
CA ALA A 302 12.42 -10.35 -6.59
C ALA A 302 12.24 -9.66 -5.22
N ALA A 303 12.10 -10.46 -4.15
CA ALA A 303 11.95 -9.99 -2.78
C ALA A 303 13.25 -10.10 -1.98
N ALA A 304 14.26 -10.81 -2.50
CA ALA A 304 15.52 -11.12 -1.84
C ALA A 304 15.28 -11.74 -0.44
N CYS A 305 14.38 -12.72 -0.39
CA CYS A 305 13.96 -13.43 0.82
C CYS A 305 15.10 -14.21 1.47
N PHE A 306 16.02 -14.76 0.67
CA PHE A 306 17.07 -15.64 1.17
C PHE A 306 18.47 -15.03 1.03
N PRO A 307 19.35 -15.21 2.02
CA PRO A 307 20.77 -14.88 1.88
C PRO A 307 21.40 -15.65 0.70
N VAL A 308 22.05 -14.93 -0.21
CA VAL A 308 22.57 -15.50 -1.47
C VAL A 308 23.47 -16.72 -1.26
N GLN A 309 24.40 -16.66 -0.30
CA GLN A 309 25.35 -17.75 -0.05
C GLN A 309 24.64 -19.03 0.42
N GLU A 310 23.62 -18.89 1.26
CA GLU A 310 22.82 -20.00 1.75
C GLU A 310 21.97 -20.56 0.62
N ALA A 311 21.27 -19.70 -0.11
CA ALA A 311 20.42 -20.07 -1.23
C ALA A 311 21.21 -20.84 -2.32
N GLN A 312 22.41 -20.39 -2.67
CA GLN A 312 23.29 -21.08 -3.63
C GLN A 312 23.79 -22.44 -3.14
N SER A 313 23.80 -22.69 -1.83
CA SER A 313 24.22 -23.98 -1.26
C SER A 313 23.10 -25.04 -1.31
N TYR A 314 21.84 -24.61 -1.41
CA TYR A 314 20.66 -25.47 -1.37
C TYR A 314 19.99 -25.62 -2.74
N PHE A 315 19.84 -24.52 -3.49
CA PHE A 315 19.15 -24.49 -4.76
C PHE A 315 20.08 -24.89 -5.92
N GLN A 316 19.52 -25.59 -6.91
CA GLN A 316 20.23 -25.87 -8.16
C GLN A 316 20.63 -24.59 -8.88
N ALA A 317 19.77 -23.57 -8.82
CA ALA A 317 20.07 -22.23 -9.26
C ALA A 317 19.20 -21.21 -8.51
N TYR A 318 19.83 -20.11 -8.11
CA TYR A 318 19.19 -19.03 -7.38
C TYR A 318 19.56 -17.67 -7.98
N ARG A 319 18.55 -16.91 -8.38
CA ARG A 319 18.70 -15.55 -8.89
C ARG A 319 17.88 -14.59 -8.04
N ALA A 320 18.53 -13.62 -7.41
CA ALA A 320 17.85 -12.54 -6.70
C ALA A 320 18.11 -11.19 -7.36
N ILE A 321 17.19 -10.25 -7.16
CA ILE A 321 17.33 -8.90 -7.71
C ILE A 321 18.54 -8.18 -7.11
N GLY A 322 19.44 -7.68 -7.96
CA GLY A 322 20.65 -6.96 -7.54
C GLY A 322 21.74 -7.83 -6.90
N GLU A 323 21.65 -9.15 -7.10
CA GLU A 323 22.68 -10.12 -6.70
C GLU A 323 23.10 -10.94 -7.93
N ASN A 324 24.23 -10.59 -8.55
CA ASN A 324 24.72 -11.35 -9.70
C ASN A 324 25.27 -12.70 -9.25
N THR A 325 24.49 -13.74 -9.53
CA THR A 325 24.82 -15.12 -9.20
C THR A 325 25.37 -15.92 -10.38
N ASN A 326 25.53 -15.33 -11.58
CA ASN A 326 25.91 -15.98 -12.86
C ASN A 326 25.17 -17.30 -13.15
N VAL A 327 24.02 -17.54 -12.52
CA VAL A 327 23.32 -18.84 -12.51
C VAL A 327 22.76 -19.28 -13.85
N TRP A 328 22.65 -18.33 -14.79
CA TRP A 328 22.14 -18.59 -16.13
C TRP A 328 23.21 -18.54 -17.19
N GLU A 329 24.51 -18.53 -16.88
CA GLU A 329 25.57 -18.58 -17.92
C GLU A 329 25.90 -20.03 -18.31
#